data_AF-A0A357L9Q8-F1
#
_entry.id   AF-A0A357L9Q8-F1
#
_cell.length_a   1.000
_cell.length_b   1.000
_cell.length_c   1.000
_cell.angle_alpha   90.00
_cell.angle_beta   90.00
_cell.angle_gamma   90.00
#
_symmetry.space_group_name_H-M   'P 1'
#
loop_
_entity.id
_entity.type
_entity.pdbx_description
1 polymer ?
#
loop_
_entity_poly.entity_id
_entity_poly.type
_entity_poly.pdbx_seq_one_letter_code
_entity_poly.pdbx_strand_id
1 'polypeptide(L)' 'MIIAHVGLAIVALGVLGAGVWRTETVQRMQRGDVIRAGAYEARLVDVVEATGPNFVAENAVFAIEKNGKPVREMKAERR' A
#
# COMPACT_ATOMS: atom_id res chain seq x y z
N MET A 1 -5.98 -10.95 -39.68
CA MET A 1 -4.68 -10.64 -39.01
C MET A 1 -4.69 -9.30 -38.29
N ILE A 2 -5.09 -8.19 -38.93
CA ILE A 2 -5.11 -6.84 -38.29
C ILE A 2 -5.96 -6.77 -37.01
N ILE A 3 -7.19 -7.29 -37.01
CA ILE A 3 -8.10 -7.22 -35.84
C ILE A 3 -7.49 -7.94 -34.63
N ALA A 4 -6.84 -9.09 -34.84
CA ALA A 4 -6.17 -9.83 -33.77
C ALA A 4 -4.99 -9.06 -33.16
N HIS A 5 -4.18 -8.39 -34.00
CA HIS A 5 -3.04 -7.60 -33.53
C HIS A 5 -3.48 -6.31 -32.82
N VAL A 6 -4.53 -5.64 -33.32
CA VAL A 6 -5.10 -4.45 -32.67
C VAL A 6 -5.70 -4.81 -31.31
N GLY A 7 -6.43 -5.93 -31.22
CA GLY A 7 -6.95 -6.42 -29.95
C GLY A 7 -5.83 -6.70 -28.93
N LEU A 8 -4.75 -7.36 -29.38
CA LEU A 8 -3.58 -7.60 -28.54
C LEU A 8 -2.90 -6.30 -28.10
N ALA A 9 -2.77 -5.32 -28.99
CA ALA A 9 -2.19 -4.02 -28.68
C ALA A 9 -2.99 -3.27 -27.60
N ILE A 10 -4.33 -3.30 -27.67
CA ILE A 10 -5.20 -2.66 -26.65
C ILE A 10 -5.01 -3.34 -25.28
N VAL A 11 -5.00 -4.67 -25.24
CA VAL A 11 -4.77 -5.42 -23.99
C VAL A 11 -3.39 -5.09 -23.42
N ALA A 12 -2.35 -5.09 -24.27
CA ALA A 12 -1.00 -4.74 -23.85
C ALA A 12 -0.93 -3.32 -23.27
N LEU A 13 -1.57 -2.33 -23.91
CA LEU A 13 -1.65 -0.96 -23.40
C LEU A 13 -2.32 -0.90 -22.02
N GLY A 14 -3.41 -1.65 -21.83
CA GLY A 14 -4.11 -1.71 -20.53
C GLY A 14 -3.25 -2.30 -19.42
N VAL A 15 -2.58 -3.42 -19.68
CA VAL A 15 -1.70 -4.10 -18.71
C VAL A 15 -0.51 -3.20 -18.35
N LEU A 16 0.15 -2.63 -19.37
CA LEU A 16 1.30 -1.75 -19.15
C LEU A 16 0.90 -0.48 -18.40
N GLY A 17 -0.22 0.14 -18.78
CA GLY A 17 -0.71 1.35 -18.10
C GLY A 17 -1.01 1.10 -16.62
N ALA A 18 -1.69 -0.01 -16.29
CA ALA A 18 -2.02 -0.34 -14.90
C ALA A 18 -0.79 -0.48 -13.99
N GLY A 19 0.33 -0.98 -14.53
CA GLY A 19 1.59 -1.07 -13.79
C GLY A 19 2.29 0.28 -13.61
N VAL A 20 2.33 1.11 -14.66
CA VAL A 20 3.08 2.38 -14.67
C VAL A 20 2.49 3.43 -13.71
N TRP A 21 1.16 3.48 -13.55
CA TRP A 21 0.52 4.48 -12.68
C TRP A 21 0.35 4.06 -11.22
N ARG A 22 0.72 2.83 -10.85
CA ARG A 22 0.62 2.35 -9.48
C ARG A 22 1.90 2.70 -8.71
N THR A 23 1.76 3.37 -7.58
CA THR A 23 2.85 3.47 -6.60
C THR A 23 2.66 2.41 -5.53
N GLU A 24 3.66 1.53 -5.41
CA GLU A 24 3.71 0.49 -4.38
C GLU A 24 5.07 0.58 -3.69
N THR A 25 5.08 0.43 -2.37
CA THR A 25 6.32 0.46 -1.59
C THR A 25 6.23 -0.61 -0.52
N VAL A 26 7.21 -1.51 -0.54
CA VAL A 26 7.32 -2.61 0.42
C VAL A 26 8.67 -2.48 1.10
N GLN A 27 8.65 -2.19 2.40
CA GLN A 27 9.85 -2.10 3.21
C GLN A 27 9.60 -2.72 4.59
N ARG A 28 10.67 -3.21 5.23
CA ARG A 28 10.62 -3.53 6.66
C ARG A 28 10.64 -2.22 7.43
N MET A 29 9.68 -2.04 8.32
CA MET A 29 9.54 -0.84 9.13
C MET A 29 9.74 -1.17 10.61
N GLN A 30 10.37 -0.24 11.32
CA GLN A 30 10.40 -0.16 12.77
C GLN A 30 9.51 1.00 13.24
N ARG A 31 9.18 1.00 14.53
CA ARG A 31 8.42 2.10 15.13
C ARG A 31 9.15 3.43 14.89
N GLY A 32 8.42 4.42 14.39
CA GLY A 32 8.94 5.74 14.02
C GLY A 32 9.32 5.89 12.54
N ASP A 33 9.52 4.79 11.82
CA ASP A 33 9.85 4.83 10.39
C ASP A 33 8.71 5.44 9.57
N VAL A 34 9.10 6.12 8.49
CA VAL A 34 8.17 6.74 7.53
C VAL A 34 8.38 6.09 6.17
N ILE A 35 7.28 5.67 5.56
CA ILE A 35 7.24 5.23 4.16
C ILE A 35 6.46 6.24 3.33
N ARG A 36 6.87 6.47 2.09
CA ARG A 36 6.21 7.38 1.16
C ARG A 36 5.59 6.61 0.00
N ALA A 37 4.34 6.92 -0.31
CA ALA A 37 3.62 6.41 -1.46
C ALA A 37 2.92 7.56 -2.18
N GLY A 38 3.55 8.09 -3.24
CA GLY A 38 3.09 9.29 -3.93
C GLY A 38 3.09 10.50 -3.01
N ALA A 39 1.94 11.16 -2.86
CA ALA A 39 1.76 12.33 -2.00
C ALA A 39 1.53 11.99 -0.51
N TYR A 40 1.46 10.70 -0.17
CA TYR A 40 1.19 10.24 1.19
C TYR A 40 2.47 9.81 1.90
N GLU A 41 2.55 10.15 3.18
CA GLU A 41 3.55 9.65 4.10
C GLU A 41 2.84 8.85 5.20
N ALA A 42 3.27 7.62 5.43
CA ALA A 42 2.74 6.78 6.49
C ALA A 42 3.86 6.53 7.50
N ARG A 43 3.65 7.00 8.73
CA ARG A 43 4.56 6.77 9.85
C ARG A 43 4.06 5.61 10.68
N LEU A 44 4.90 4.62 10.95
CA LEU A 44 4.55 3.53 11.86
C LEU A 44 4.62 4.05 13.30
N VAL A 45 3.46 4.18 13.95
CA VAL A 45 3.33 4.70 15.32
C VAL A 45 3.50 3.59 16.34
N ASP A 46 2.85 2.45 16.10
CA ASP A 46 2.91 1.31 17.02
C ASP A 46 2.61 -0.02 16.31
N VAL A 47 3.06 -1.12 16.90
CA VAL A 47 2.71 -2.50 16.54
C VAL A 47 2.47 -3.27 17.83
N VAL A 48 1.30 -3.89 17.95
CA VAL A 48 0.90 -4.65 19.14
C VAL A 48 0.40 -6.03 18.72
N GLU A 49 0.87 -7.07 19.40
CA GLU A 49 0.33 -8.42 19.21
C GLU A 49 -1.09 -8.50 19.79
N ALA A 50 -2.00 -9.10 19.05
CA ALA A 50 -3.38 -9.32 19.44
C ALA A 50 -3.73 -10.81 19.34
N THR A 51 -4.23 -11.37 20.43
CA THR A 51 -4.68 -12.75 20.50
C THR A 51 -6.19 -12.80 20.29
N GLY A 52 -6.62 -13.48 19.22
CA GLY A 52 -8.01 -13.84 18.99
C GLY A 52 -8.35 -15.21 19.58
N PRO A 53 -9.62 -15.65 19.48
CA PRO A 53 -10.06 -16.94 20.03
C PRO A 53 -9.29 -18.16 19.48
N ASN A 54 -8.72 -18.03 18.28
CA ASN A 54 -8.03 -19.11 17.56
C ASN A 54 -6.95 -18.58 16.59
N PHE A 55 -6.44 -17.37 16.80
CA PHE A 55 -5.39 -16.78 15.97
C PHE A 55 -4.52 -15.80 16.76
N VAL A 56 -3.30 -15.57 16.30
CA VAL A 56 -2.43 -14.48 16.73
C VAL A 56 -2.33 -13.50 15.57
N ALA A 57 -2.41 -12.21 15.86
CA ALA A 57 -2.30 -11.14 14.89
C ALA A 57 -1.35 -10.06 15.40
N GLU A 58 -0.91 -9.20 14.50
CA GLU A 58 -0.24 -7.94 14.81
C GLU A 58 -1.13 -6.79 14.33
N ASN A 59 -1.45 -5.88 15.24
CA ASN A 59 -2.14 -4.64 14.94
C ASN A 59 -1.13 -3.51 14.86
N ALA A 60 -0.97 -2.93 13.67
CA ALA A 60 -0.14 -1.77 13.42
C ALA A 60 -0.98 -0.49 13.35
N VAL A 61 -0.48 0.57 13.97
CA VAL A 61 -1.05 1.92 13.93
C VAL A 61 -0.16 2.81 13.07
N PHE A 62 -0.73 3.43 12.05
CA PHE A 62 -0.04 4.36 11.16
C PHE A 62 -0.64 5.75 11.26
N ALA A 63 0.21 6.76 11.43
CA ALA A 63 -0.18 8.16 11.21
C ALA A 63 0.03 8.48 9.73
N ILE A 64 -1.04 8.90 9.05
CA ILE A 64 -1.03 9.21 7.62
C ILE A 64 -1.04 10.71 7.43
N GLU A 65 -0.07 11.21 6.68
CA GLU A 65 0.03 12.59 6.24
C GLU A 65 -0.07 12.67 4.71
N LYS A 66 -0.57 13.79 4.19
CA LYS A 66 -0.56 14.11 2.76
C LYS A 66 -0.04 15.52 2.57
N ASN A 67 1.04 15.68 1.82
CA ASN A 67 1.71 16.97 1.65
C ASN A 67 2.01 17.67 2.99
N GLY A 68 2.49 16.92 3.98
CA GLY A 68 2.83 17.42 5.32
C GLY A 68 1.63 17.78 6.22
N LYS A 69 0.39 17.46 5.81
CA LYS A 69 -0.81 17.66 6.63
C LYS A 69 -1.34 16.32 7.13
N PRO A 70 -1.68 16.17 8.42
CA PRO A 70 -2.28 14.95 8.94
C PRO A 70 -3.64 14.71 8.26
N VAL A 71 -3.84 13.49 7.79
CA VAL A 71 -5.09 13.04 7.15
C VAL A 71 -5.90 12.20 8.12
N ARG A 72 -5.31 11.11 8.64
CA ARG A 72 -5.92 10.25 9.66
C ARG A 72 -4.90 9.30 10.29
N GLU A 73 -5.34 8.65 11.36
CA GLU A 73 -4.75 7.38 11.81
C GLU A 73 -5.35 6.19 11.03
N MET A 74 -4.50 5.23 10.66
CA MET A 74 -4.89 3.98 10.02
C MET A 74 -4.47 2.81 10.90
N LYS A 75 -5.40 1.91 11.19
CA LYS A 75 -5.13 0.64 11.87
C LYS A 75 -5.10 -0.47 10.83
N ALA A 76 -4.02 -1.25 10.82
CA ALA A 76 -3.84 -2.39 9.94
C ALA A 76 -3.60 -3.64 10.79
N GLU A 77 -4.11 -4.77 10.33
CA GLU A 77 -3.93 -6.05 11.02
C GLU A 77 -3.21 -7.02 10.09
N ARG A 78 -2.21 -7.74 10.62
CA ARG A 78 -1.52 -8.83 9.97
C ARG A 78 -1.75 -10.11 10.77
N ARG A 79 -2.26 -11.15 10.14
CA ARG A 79 -2.48 -12.49 10.72
C ARG A 79 -1.57 -13.50 10.05
#